data_AF-A0A9D2GPD5-F1
#
_entry.id   AF-A0A9D2GPD5-F1
#
_cell.length_a   1.000
_cell.length_b   1.000
_cell.length_c   1.000
_cell.angle_alpha   90.00
_cell.angle_beta   90.00
_cell.angle_gamma   90.00
#
_symmetry.space_group_name_H-M   'P 1'
#
loop_
_entity.id
_entity.type
_entity.pdbx_description
1 polymer ?
#
loop_
_entity_poly.entity_id
_entity_poly.type
_entity_poly.pdbx_seq_one_letter_code
_entity_poly.pdbx_strand_id
1 'polypeptide(L)'
;MHLLLTPPHSANTSLGVVIGEEPEITVTVGGEPVDAGTVQTFYAGATRDFNYSINYEVTELTFTYPEGWSVSAEEGVITVVSPVDAASGAASGVITATATDGEWTLTVDILSVEAKFPVEPTTAPEVGDYVYEDGTWGKETTSAIGARAIAVVFYNSNPQEFGDAELVKDHPEATHGLAVAINSAAQETRWTNINTFSWILDNITITNTLIAGDGLSADQNPLLGYSNNKVMRLFNEANPEKTQFNAVTLADEYNVSYPAPARTSGWYVPSVSEFIRLCDNTLTDITVILKSDDEEPVVVPYPTAEAVNGKLSALDGAEALSGRYFLSNRQNTSNGYIIVLDDEDGVSSVRGTSSSVADMRFILAF
;
A
#
# COMPACT_ATOMS: atom_id res chain seq x y z
N MET A 1 59.76 -44.11 -58.81
CA MET A 1 60.21 -42.96 -59.62
C MET A 1 59.17 -41.85 -59.46
N HIS A 2 59.55 -40.75 -58.78
CA HIS A 2 59.05 -39.36 -58.89
C HIS A 2 57.53 -39.06 -58.81
N LEU A 3 57.07 -38.44 -57.70
CA LEU A 3 56.74 -36.99 -57.50
C LEU A 3 55.35 -36.60 -58.04
N LEU A 4 54.33 -36.26 -57.22
CA LEU A 4 54.05 -35.08 -56.36
C LEU A 4 52.99 -34.15 -57.02
N LEU A 5 51.86 -33.90 -56.33
CA LEU A 5 51.19 -32.61 -56.05
C LEU A 5 49.65 -32.73 -55.89
N THR A 6 49.17 -32.39 -54.69
CA THR A 6 47.80 -32.05 -54.22
C THR A 6 47.53 -30.52 -54.33
N PRO A 7 46.39 -29.88 -53.89
CA PRO A 7 44.99 -30.27 -53.53
C PRO A 7 43.96 -29.27 -54.21
N PRO A 8 42.70 -28.91 -53.73
CA PRO A 8 41.84 -29.31 -52.60
C PRO A 8 40.36 -29.62 -53.01
N HIS A 9 39.31 -29.88 -52.19
CA HIS A 9 38.81 -29.28 -50.94
C HIS A 9 37.68 -30.14 -50.29
N SER A 10 37.64 -30.15 -48.95
CA SER A 10 36.50 -30.15 -48.00
C SER A 10 35.29 -31.12 -48.11
N ALA A 11 35.11 -31.94 -47.07
CA ALA A 11 33.85 -32.09 -46.33
C ALA A 11 34.13 -32.67 -44.92
N ASN A 12 34.28 -31.80 -43.92
CA ASN A 12 34.14 -32.17 -42.51
C ASN A 12 32.70 -31.85 -42.11
N THR A 13 31.90 -32.88 -41.83
CA THR A 13 30.64 -32.74 -41.10
C THR A 13 30.95 -32.49 -39.63
N SER A 14 30.85 -31.24 -39.19
CA SER A 14 30.77 -30.90 -37.76
C SER A 14 29.39 -31.28 -37.24
N LEU A 15 29.32 -32.16 -36.25
CA LEU A 15 28.17 -32.20 -35.33
C LEU A 15 28.12 -30.82 -34.64
N GLY A 16 27.12 -30.02 -34.99
CA GLY A 16 26.80 -28.83 -34.23
C GLY A 16 26.15 -29.26 -32.92
N VAL A 17 26.89 -29.17 -31.81
CA VAL A 17 26.28 -29.07 -30.49
C VAL A 17 25.56 -27.72 -30.48
N VAL A 18 24.23 -27.74 -30.49
CA VAL A 18 23.45 -26.58 -30.10
C VAL A 18 23.65 -26.47 -28.59
N ILE A 19 24.52 -25.56 -28.16
CA ILE A 19 24.57 -25.16 -26.76
C ILE A 19 23.31 -24.31 -26.57
N GLY A 20 22.23 -24.93 -26.11
CA GLY A 20 21.09 -24.19 -25.58
C GLY A 20 21.54 -23.42 -24.35
N GLU A 21 20.93 -22.26 -24.09
CA GLU A 21 21.14 -21.55 -22.83
C GLU A 21 20.80 -22.49 -21.66
N GLU A 22 21.61 -22.45 -20.60
CA GLU A 22 21.30 -23.24 -19.40
C GLU A 22 19.99 -22.73 -18.79
N PRO A 23 19.10 -23.63 -18.33
CA PRO A 23 17.86 -23.22 -17.69
C PRO A 23 18.19 -22.38 -16.44
N GLU A 24 17.57 -21.21 -16.34
CA GLU A 24 17.80 -20.22 -15.29
C GLU A 24 16.46 -19.70 -14.75
N ILE A 25 16.42 -19.47 -13.43
CA ILE A 25 15.32 -18.76 -12.76
C ILE A 25 15.91 -17.47 -12.20
N THR A 26 15.38 -16.34 -12.64
CA THR A 26 15.80 -15.02 -12.15
C THR A 26 14.70 -14.45 -11.28
N VAL A 27 15.05 -13.97 -10.09
CA VAL A 27 14.13 -13.26 -9.19
C VAL A 27 14.58 -11.81 -9.06
N THR A 28 13.65 -10.88 -9.11
CA THR A 28 13.91 -9.44 -9.09
C THR A 28 13.00 -8.69 -8.12
N VAL A 29 13.49 -7.58 -7.57
CA VAL A 29 12.73 -6.60 -6.77
C VAL A 29 12.90 -5.24 -7.42
N GLY A 30 11.79 -4.59 -7.79
CA GLY A 30 11.85 -3.30 -8.49
C GLY A 30 12.56 -3.36 -9.86
N GLY A 31 12.64 -4.55 -10.47
CA GLY A 31 13.33 -4.79 -11.73
C GLY A 31 14.82 -5.15 -11.59
N GLU A 32 15.39 -5.06 -10.39
CA GLU A 32 16.78 -5.43 -10.12
C GLU A 32 16.89 -6.87 -9.61
N PRO A 33 17.86 -7.68 -10.08
CA PRO A 33 18.07 -9.04 -9.59
C PRO A 33 18.31 -9.11 -8.08
N VAL A 34 17.70 -10.10 -7.43
CA VAL A 34 18.00 -10.42 -6.04
C VAL A 34 19.22 -11.33 -6.02
N ASP A 35 20.33 -10.84 -5.47
CA ASP A 35 21.51 -11.66 -5.24
C ASP A 35 21.17 -12.80 -4.27
N ALA A 36 21.51 -14.05 -4.64
CA ALA A 36 21.19 -15.26 -3.87
C ALA A 36 21.71 -15.26 -2.41
N GLY A 37 22.64 -14.36 -2.07
CA GLY A 37 23.16 -14.18 -0.70
C GLY A 37 22.51 -13.05 0.11
N THR A 38 21.63 -12.25 -0.49
CA THR A 38 20.99 -11.12 0.20
C THR A 38 19.81 -11.61 1.02
N VAL A 39 19.90 -11.46 2.35
CA VAL A 39 18.82 -11.81 3.27
C VAL A 39 17.69 -10.78 3.14
N GLN A 40 16.52 -11.27 2.76
CA GLN A 40 15.28 -10.52 2.76
C GLN A 40 14.66 -10.54 4.16
N THR A 41 14.66 -9.39 4.82
CA THR A 41 13.99 -9.23 6.12
C THR A 41 12.51 -8.94 5.92
N PHE A 42 11.69 -9.69 6.66
CA PHE A 42 10.25 -9.54 6.80
C PHE A 42 9.91 -9.28 8.26
N TYR A 43 8.83 -8.54 8.50
CA TYR A 43 8.22 -8.46 9.82
C TYR A 43 7.12 -9.51 9.93
N ALA A 44 6.68 -9.79 11.16
CA ALA A 44 5.67 -10.81 11.42
C ALA A 44 4.41 -10.62 10.55
N GLY A 45 4.01 -11.65 9.82
CA GLY A 45 2.85 -11.63 8.91
C GLY A 45 3.02 -10.80 7.64
N ALA A 46 4.16 -10.14 7.43
CA ALA A 46 4.37 -9.29 6.26
C ALA A 46 4.36 -10.11 4.97
N THR A 47 3.75 -9.53 3.94
CA THR A 47 3.72 -10.06 2.58
C THR A 47 4.64 -9.24 1.68
N ARG A 48 5.39 -9.89 0.80
CA ARG A 48 6.16 -9.22 -0.24
C ARG A 48 6.10 -10.01 -1.54
N ASP A 49 5.93 -9.28 -2.63
CA ASP A 49 5.93 -9.82 -3.98
C ASP A 49 7.30 -9.64 -4.64
N PHE A 50 7.70 -10.65 -5.41
CA PHE A 50 8.93 -10.70 -6.18
C PHE A 50 8.60 -11.08 -7.61
N ASN A 51 9.13 -10.36 -8.59
CA ASN A 51 8.97 -10.77 -9.99
C ASN A 51 9.95 -11.91 -10.28
N TYR A 52 9.52 -12.90 -11.04
CA TYR A 52 10.39 -13.96 -11.52
C TYR A 52 10.26 -14.16 -13.02
N SER A 53 11.35 -14.63 -13.63
CA SER A 53 11.34 -15.10 -15.01
C SER A 53 12.10 -16.43 -15.11
N ILE A 54 11.64 -17.25 -16.03
CA ILE A 54 12.25 -18.54 -16.36
C ILE A 54 12.54 -18.50 -17.86
N ASN A 55 13.79 -18.76 -18.26
CA ASN A 55 14.21 -18.67 -19.66
C ASN A 55 13.82 -19.92 -20.50
N TYR A 56 13.00 -20.81 -19.94
CA TYR A 56 12.53 -22.04 -20.59
C TYR A 56 11.08 -22.34 -20.22
N GLU A 57 10.40 -23.11 -21.08
CA GLU A 57 9.03 -23.57 -20.85
C GLU A 57 9.00 -24.63 -19.75
N VAL A 58 8.22 -24.37 -18.69
CA VAL A 58 8.05 -25.28 -17.55
C VAL A 58 6.63 -25.84 -17.54
N THR A 59 6.48 -27.11 -17.17
CA THR A 59 5.16 -27.73 -16.95
C THR A 59 4.74 -27.65 -15.49
N GLU A 60 5.69 -27.59 -14.57
CA GLU A 60 5.44 -27.50 -13.13
C GLU A 60 6.51 -26.64 -12.44
N LEU A 61 6.05 -25.81 -11.51
CA LEU A 61 6.88 -24.99 -10.63
C LEU A 61 6.43 -25.22 -9.18
N THR A 62 7.36 -25.65 -8.33
CA THR A 62 7.13 -25.94 -6.91
C THR A 62 8.13 -25.22 -6.04
N PHE A 63 7.81 -25.03 -4.76
CA PHE A 63 8.64 -24.33 -3.81
C PHE A 63 8.84 -25.14 -2.53
N THR A 64 10.05 -25.08 -1.98
CA THR A 64 10.33 -25.47 -0.60
C THR A 64 10.73 -24.24 0.19
N TYR A 65 10.19 -24.11 1.40
CA TYR A 65 10.38 -22.93 2.25
C TYR A 65 10.37 -23.32 3.74
N PRO A 66 10.90 -22.46 4.63
CA PRO A 66 10.98 -22.77 6.05
C PRO A 66 9.59 -22.91 6.70
N GLU A 67 9.52 -23.62 7.83
CA GLU A 67 8.25 -23.84 8.54
C GLU A 67 7.55 -22.52 8.90
N GLY A 68 6.23 -22.46 8.72
CA GLY A 68 5.43 -21.26 9.01
C GLY A 68 5.43 -20.18 7.93
N TRP A 69 6.33 -20.25 6.94
CA TRP A 69 6.27 -19.39 5.75
C TRP A 69 5.25 -19.92 4.76
N SER A 70 4.72 -19.04 3.90
CA SER A 70 3.97 -19.46 2.72
C SER A 70 4.49 -18.78 1.47
N VAL A 71 4.55 -19.54 0.38
CA VAL A 71 5.00 -19.07 -0.93
C VAL A 71 4.01 -19.53 -1.99
N SER A 72 3.56 -18.61 -2.82
CA SER A 72 2.76 -18.88 -4.01
C SER A 72 3.35 -18.18 -5.23
N ALA A 73 3.03 -18.65 -6.43
CA ALA A 73 3.43 -17.99 -7.67
C ALA A 73 2.27 -17.93 -8.66
N GLU A 74 2.04 -16.77 -9.23
CA GLU A 74 1.00 -16.51 -10.23
C GLU A 74 1.47 -15.42 -11.20
N GLU A 75 1.25 -15.61 -12.50
CA GLU A 75 1.51 -14.62 -13.56
C GLU A 75 2.91 -13.95 -13.52
N GLY A 76 3.97 -14.70 -13.18
CA GLY A 76 5.33 -14.15 -13.12
C GLY A 76 5.67 -13.43 -11.81
N VAL A 77 4.80 -13.52 -10.80
CA VAL A 77 5.00 -12.98 -9.45
C VAL A 77 5.06 -14.13 -8.44
N ILE A 78 6.06 -14.09 -7.55
CA ILE A 78 6.16 -14.92 -6.35
C ILE A 78 5.73 -14.07 -5.16
N THR A 79 4.70 -14.50 -4.45
CA THR A 79 4.23 -13.88 -3.21
C THR A 79 4.77 -14.67 -2.03
N VAL A 80 5.51 -14.00 -1.14
CA VAL A 80 6.10 -14.58 0.07
C VAL A 80 5.43 -13.95 1.29
N VAL A 81 4.95 -14.79 2.22
CA VAL A 81 4.36 -14.35 3.48
C VAL A 81 5.16 -14.91 4.65
N SER A 82 5.55 -14.01 5.54
CA SER A 82 6.30 -14.30 6.78
C SER A 82 5.39 -14.90 7.86
N PRO A 83 5.90 -15.78 8.74
CA PRO A 83 5.15 -16.27 9.89
C PRO A 83 4.62 -15.14 10.77
N VAL A 84 3.46 -15.36 11.40
CA VAL A 84 2.83 -14.38 12.30
C VAL A 84 3.36 -14.45 13.73
N ASP A 85 3.95 -15.58 14.15
CA ASP A 85 4.50 -15.77 15.48
C ASP A 85 5.85 -16.49 15.50
N ALA A 86 6.63 -16.20 16.54
CA ALA A 86 7.96 -16.76 16.75
C ALA A 86 7.93 -18.22 17.24
N ALA A 87 6.74 -18.75 17.60
CA ALA A 87 6.59 -20.09 18.14
C ALA A 87 6.85 -21.18 17.07
N SER A 88 6.77 -20.80 15.80
CA SER A 88 7.05 -21.63 14.62
C SER A 88 8.52 -22.03 14.42
N GLY A 89 9.46 -21.50 15.21
CA GLY A 89 10.86 -21.98 15.23
C GLY A 89 11.70 -21.71 13.96
N ALA A 90 11.13 -21.18 12.88
CA ALA A 90 11.86 -20.77 11.68
C ALA A 90 11.76 -19.26 11.44
N ALA A 91 12.54 -18.51 12.22
CA ALA A 91 12.76 -17.08 12.02
C ALA A 91 13.63 -16.78 10.79
N SER A 92 14.23 -17.78 10.14
CA SER A 92 15.02 -17.59 8.91
C SER A 92 15.18 -18.87 8.11
N GLY A 93 15.53 -18.75 6.84
CA GLY A 93 15.89 -19.88 6.00
C GLY A 93 15.99 -19.51 4.52
N VAL A 94 15.86 -20.49 3.64
CA VAL A 94 16.01 -20.33 2.19
C VAL A 94 14.74 -20.83 1.51
N ILE A 95 14.25 -20.05 0.55
CA ILE A 95 13.19 -20.45 -0.38
C ILE A 95 13.88 -20.98 -1.63
N THR A 96 13.54 -22.21 -2.00
CA THR A 96 14.09 -22.89 -3.17
C THR A 96 12.97 -23.16 -4.16
N ALA A 97 13.15 -22.74 -5.40
CA ALA A 97 12.25 -23.04 -6.51
C ALA A 97 12.73 -24.31 -7.22
N THR A 98 11.81 -25.22 -7.52
CA THR A 98 12.04 -26.38 -8.38
C THR A 98 11.11 -26.33 -9.57
N ALA A 99 11.71 -26.21 -10.76
CA ALA A 99 11.01 -26.06 -12.03
C ALA A 99 11.34 -27.25 -12.94
N THR A 100 10.32 -27.84 -13.56
CA THR A 100 10.48 -29.00 -14.44
C THR A 100 9.59 -28.92 -15.67
N ASP A 101 10.06 -29.49 -16.78
CA ASP A 101 9.28 -29.72 -18.01
C ASP A 101 8.84 -31.20 -18.16
N GLY A 102 9.23 -32.07 -17.22
CA GLY A 102 9.02 -33.53 -17.25
C GLY A 102 10.25 -34.34 -17.69
N GLU A 103 11.23 -33.73 -18.35
CA GLU A 103 12.52 -34.35 -18.72
C GLU A 103 13.70 -33.75 -17.94
N TRP A 104 13.69 -32.43 -17.74
CA TRP A 104 14.67 -31.67 -16.99
C TRP A 104 14.08 -31.12 -15.70
N THR A 105 14.89 -31.07 -14.65
CA THR A 105 14.55 -30.45 -13.37
C THR A 105 15.66 -29.50 -12.98
N LEU A 106 15.30 -28.26 -12.70
CA LEU A 106 16.17 -27.22 -12.17
C LEU A 106 15.72 -26.89 -10.75
N THR A 107 16.67 -26.87 -9.81
CA THR A 107 16.42 -26.48 -8.41
C THR A 107 17.37 -25.35 -8.05
N VAL A 108 16.82 -24.19 -7.67
CA VAL A 108 17.58 -22.97 -7.39
C VAL A 108 17.11 -22.36 -6.07
N ASP A 109 18.05 -22.00 -5.22
CA ASP A 109 17.80 -21.16 -4.05
C ASP A 109 17.55 -19.73 -4.53
N ILE A 110 16.31 -19.28 -4.40
CA ILE A 110 15.88 -18.01 -5.00
C ILE A 110 15.89 -16.86 -4.00
N LEU A 111 15.68 -17.13 -2.70
CA LEU A 111 15.62 -16.10 -1.66
C LEU A 111 16.17 -16.65 -0.33
N SER A 112 17.06 -15.89 0.30
CA SER A 112 17.33 -16.03 1.74
C SER A 112 16.36 -15.14 2.51
N VAL A 113 15.66 -15.66 3.52
CA VAL A 113 14.61 -14.93 4.25
C VAL A 113 14.84 -14.93 5.76
N GLU A 114 14.45 -13.85 6.42
CA GLU A 114 14.44 -13.70 7.88
C GLU A 114 13.16 -12.99 8.32
N ALA A 115 12.47 -13.53 9.33
CA ALA A 115 11.32 -12.94 9.99
C ALA A 115 11.76 -12.32 11.34
N LYS A 116 11.44 -11.04 11.51
CA LYS A 116 11.55 -10.35 12.81
C LYS A 116 10.19 -10.24 13.46
N PHE A 117 10.14 -10.59 14.75
CA PHE A 117 8.93 -10.56 15.55
C PHE A 117 8.95 -9.35 16.48
N PRO A 118 8.20 -8.29 16.18
CA PRO A 118 8.13 -7.12 17.04
C PRO A 118 7.46 -7.47 18.36
N VAL A 119 7.92 -6.80 19.42
CA VAL A 119 7.21 -6.80 20.70
C VAL A 119 6.40 -5.51 20.74
N GLU A 120 5.09 -5.65 20.92
CA GLU A 120 4.19 -4.51 20.99
C GLU A 120 4.61 -3.55 22.13
N PRO A 121 4.65 -2.22 21.87
CA PRO A 121 5.02 -1.25 22.89
C PRO A 121 4.09 -1.32 24.10
N THR A 122 4.66 -1.19 25.31
CA THR A 122 3.85 -1.15 26.56
C THR A 122 3.19 0.21 26.80
N THR A 123 3.59 1.22 26.04
CA THR A 123 3.06 2.58 26.10
C THR A 123 2.05 2.78 24.98
N ALA A 124 0.87 3.32 25.30
CA ALA A 124 -0.10 3.74 24.29
C ALA A 124 0.51 4.80 23.35
N PRO A 125 0.10 4.84 22.06
CA PRO A 125 0.63 5.82 21.12
C PRO A 125 0.24 7.26 21.48
N GLU A 126 1.11 8.20 21.19
CA GLU A 126 0.87 9.63 21.29
C GLU A 126 0.82 10.27 19.89
N VAL A 127 0.09 11.37 19.75
CA VAL A 127 0.14 12.16 18.51
C VAL A 127 1.57 12.66 18.28
N GLY A 128 2.08 12.41 17.07
CA GLY A 128 3.47 12.67 16.69
C GLY A 128 4.44 11.51 16.98
N ASP A 129 3.97 10.39 17.51
CA ASP A 129 4.75 9.14 17.45
C ASP A 129 4.81 8.64 16.00
N TYR A 130 5.84 7.87 15.68
CA TYR A 130 5.99 7.16 14.41
C TYR A 130 5.34 5.78 14.51
N VAL A 131 4.76 5.33 13.39
CA VAL A 131 4.43 3.91 13.15
C VAL A 131 5.49 3.35 12.21
N TYR A 132 6.01 2.16 12.51
CA TYR A 132 7.10 1.53 11.76
C TYR A 132 6.62 0.40 10.85
N GLU A 133 7.49 -0.03 9.94
CA GLU A 133 7.25 -1.19 9.04
C GLU A 133 6.91 -2.50 9.79
N ASP A 134 7.32 -2.60 11.06
CA ASP A 134 7.02 -3.74 11.92
C ASP A 134 5.66 -3.65 12.62
N GLY A 135 4.89 -2.58 12.39
CA GLY A 135 3.58 -2.34 13.01
C GLY A 135 3.64 -1.85 14.45
N THR A 136 4.82 -1.67 15.03
CA THR A 136 4.96 -1.01 16.33
C THR A 136 4.99 0.51 16.16
N TRP A 137 4.98 1.23 17.29
CA TRP A 137 5.04 2.68 17.32
C TRP A 137 6.04 3.20 18.37
N GLY A 138 6.46 4.46 18.23
CA GLY A 138 7.30 5.12 19.23
C GLY A 138 7.85 6.48 18.79
N LYS A 139 8.79 7.03 19.57
CA LYS A 139 9.27 8.41 19.42
C LYS A 139 10.46 8.59 18.48
N GLU A 140 11.19 7.52 18.25
CA GLU A 140 12.41 7.51 17.44
C GLU A 140 12.08 7.26 15.97
N THR A 141 12.97 7.63 15.05
CA THR A 141 12.72 7.42 13.61
C THR A 141 12.90 5.96 13.16
N THR A 142 13.39 5.09 14.06
CA THR A 142 13.50 3.64 13.87
C THR A 142 13.06 2.87 15.11
N SER A 143 12.48 1.69 14.89
CA SER A 143 12.03 0.81 15.97
C SER A 143 13.21 0.12 16.69
N ALA A 144 12.92 -0.54 17.82
CA ALA A 144 13.90 -1.30 18.58
C ALA A 144 14.58 -2.43 17.78
N ILE A 145 13.95 -2.92 16.71
CA ILE A 145 14.48 -3.97 15.84
C ILE A 145 15.00 -3.43 14.49
N GLY A 146 15.09 -2.10 14.38
CA GLY A 146 15.60 -1.38 13.22
C GLY A 146 14.58 -1.13 12.11
N ALA A 147 13.28 -1.30 12.38
CA ALA A 147 12.25 -1.01 11.38
C ALA A 147 12.14 0.49 11.14
N ARG A 148 11.95 0.90 9.88
CA ARG A 148 11.87 2.31 9.51
C ARG A 148 10.51 2.88 9.87
N ALA A 149 10.45 4.17 10.20
CA ALA A 149 9.18 4.89 10.28
C ALA A 149 8.53 5.01 8.90
N ILE A 150 7.24 4.69 8.81
CA ILE A 150 6.42 4.76 7.58
C ILE A 150 5.23 5.69 7.71
N ALA A 151 4.84 6.04 8.94
CA ALA A 151 3.71 6.90 9.22
C ALA A 151 3.93 7.73 10.48
N VAL A 152 3.15 8.79 10.63
CA VAL A 152 3.08 9.60 11.86
C VAL A 152 1.67 9.53 12.44
N VAL A 153 1.56 9.18 13.72
CA VAL A 153 0.30 9.10 14.46
C VAL A 153 -0.31 10.50 14.58
N PHE A 154 -1.56 10.65 14.14
CA PHE A 154 -2.33 11.90 14.30
C PHE A 154 -3.59 11.72 15.14
N TYR A 155 -4.03 10.49 15.35
CA TYR A 155 -5.14 10.13 16.22
C TYR A 155 -4.78 8.88 17.01
N ASN A 156 -4.96 8.90 18.34
CA ASN A 156 -4.47 7.87 19.25
C ASN A 156 -5.57 7.24 20.11
N SER A 157 -6.77 7.14 19.55
CA SER A 157 -7.91 6.45 20.15
C SER A 157 -8.48 5.46 19.15
N ASN A 158 -9.27 4.50 19.63
CA ASN A 158 -9.81 3.43 18.80
C ASN A 158 -10.71 3.99 17.66
N PRO A 159 -10.28 3.93 16.39
CA PRO A 159 -11.07 4.48 15.29
C PRO A 159 -12.35 3.67 15.02
N GLN A 160 -12.39 2.40 15.45
CA GLN A 160 -13.49 1.49 15.23
C GLN A 160 -14.77 1.88 16.00
N GLU A 161 -14.63 2.68 17.05
CA GLU A 161 -15.76 3.19 17.85
C GLU A 161 -16.60 4.23 17.09
N PHE A 162 -16.13 4.68 15.92
CA PHE A 162 -16.76 5.72 15.10
C PHE A 162 -17.50 5.19 13.86
N GLY A 163 -17.92 3.92 13.90
CA GLY A 163 -18.98 3.40 13.03
C GLY A 163 -18.55 2.74 11.71
N ASP A 164 -17.26 2.47 11.51
CA ASP A 164 -16.76 1.69 10.36
C ASP A 164 -16.82 0.18 10.67
N ALA A 165 -17.96 -0.43 10.34
CA ALA A 165 -18.20 -1.85 10.60
C ALA A 165 -17.30 -2.77 9.75
N GLU A 166 -16.85 -2.33 8.57
CA GLU A 166 -15.92 -3.13 7.76
C GLU A 166 -14.52 -3.11 8.37
N LEU A 167 -14.07 -1.97 8.92
CA LEU A 167 -12.80 -1.91 9.64
C LEU A 167 -12.80 -2.85 10.86
N VAL A 168 -13.86 -2.85 11.66
CA VAL A 168 -14.04 -3.77 12.80
C VAL A 168 -13.95 -5.23 12.37
N LYS A 169 -14.62 -5.55 11.26
CA LYS A 169 -14.74 -6.92 10.76
C LYS A 169 -13.44 -7.44 10.17
N ASP A 170 -12.75 -6.62 9.39
CA ASP A 170 -11.58 -7.05 8.62
C ASP A 170 -10.28 -6.88 9.42
N HIS A 171 -10.22 -5.90 10.32
CA HIS A 171 -9.03 -5.56 11.12
C HIS A 171 -9.39 -5.31 12.60
N PRO A 172 -9.94 -6.31 13.32
CA PRO A 172 -10.33 -6.17 14.73
C PRO A 172 -9.19 -5.76 15.67
N GLU A 173 -7.94 -5.91 15.25
CA GLU A 173 -6.72 -5.50 15.97
C GLU A 173 -6.38 -4.01 15.84
N ALA A 174 -6.85 -3.33 14.78
CA ALA A 174 -6.53 -1.93 14.47
C ALA A 174 -7.27 -0.94 15.40
N THR A 175 -6.86 -0.91 16.67
CA THR A 175 -7.58 -0.27 17.78
C THR A 175 -6.77 0.83 18.49
N HIS A 176 -5.54 1.08 18.05
CA HIS A 176 -4.60 1.99 18.69
C HIS A 176 -4.70 3.42 18.15
N GLY A 177 -5.08 3.59 16.89
CA GLY A 177 -5.22 4.93 16.32
C GLY A 177 -5.22 4.97 14.79
N LEU A 178 -4.96 6.18 14.28
CA LEU A 178 -4.74 6.47 12.87
C LEU A 178 -3.39 7.16 12.69
N ALA A 179 -2.70 6.79 11.61
CA ALA A 179 -1.42 7.38 11.23
C ALA A 179 -1.42 7.74 9.74
N VAL A 180 -0.74 8.86 9.41
CA VAL A 180 -0.64 9.38 8.04
C VAL A 180 0.69 8.98 7.42
N ALA A 181 0.65 8.59 6.15
CA ALA A 181 1.82 8.24 5.37
C ALA A 181 2.85 9.38 5.33
N ILE A 182 4.13 9.01 5.27
CA ILE A 182 5.23 9.98 5.24
C ILE A 182 5.35 10.70 3.90
N ASN A 183 4.80 10.15 2.83
CA ASN A 183 4.79 10.72 1.48
C ASN A 183 3.46 10.43 0.75
N SER A 184 3.29 11.04 -0.42
CA SER A 184 2.09 10.93 -1.25
C SER A 184 2.35 10.00 -2.45
N ALA A 185 1.38 9.19 -2.91
CA ALA A 185 1.61 8.31 -4.08
C ALA A 185 1.47 9.02 -5.43
N ALA A 186 0.71 10.11 -5.50
CA ALA A 186 0.44 10.79 -6.76
C ALA A 186 0.19 12.28 -6.55
N GLN A 187 0.72 13.08 -7.48
CA GLN A 187 0.46 14.50 -7.59
C GLN A 187 -0.58 14.75 -8.69
N GLU A 188 -1.47 15.71 -8.47
CA GLU A 188 -2.42 16.22 -9.48
C GLU A 188 -3.28 15.14 -10.17
N THR A 189 -3.83 14.18 -9.41
CA THR A 189 -4.72 13.14 -9.97
C THR A 189 -6.19 13.50 -9.80
N ARG A 190 -7.06 13.09 -10.74
CA ARG A 190 -8.52 13.22 -10.62
C ARG A 190 -9.10 12.15 -9.70
N TRP A 191 -10.11 12.49 -8.91
CA TRP A 191 -10.81 11.55 -8.02
C TRP A 191 -11.47 10.37 -8.74
N THR A 192 -12.26 10.68 -9.78
CA THR A 192 -12.81 9.73 -10.75
C THR A 192 -13.01 10.46 -12.08
N ASN A 193 -13.22 9.72 -13.15
CA ASN A 193 -13.44 10.26 -14.49
C ASN A 193 -14.87 10.04 -15.01
N ILE A 194 -15.78 9.48 -14.19
CA ILE A 194 -17.15 9.14 -14.58
C ILE A 194 -18.17 9.44 -13.47
N ASN A 195 -19.45 9.44 -13.84
CA ASN A 195 -20.53 9.47 -12.85
C ASN A 195 -20.70 8.07 -12.24
N THR A 196 -20.46 7.97 -10.93
CA THR A 196 -20.49 6.70 -10.18
C THR A 196 -21.81 6.49 -9.42
N PHE A 197 -22.69 7.49 -9.40
CA PHE A 197 -23.83 7.53 -8.48
C PHE A 197 -24.89 6.45 -8.75
N SER A 198 -25.29 6.27 -10.02
CA SER A 198 -26.34 5.30 -10.35
C SER A 198 -25.92 3.90 -9.94
N TRP A 199 -24.67 3.51 -10.24
CA TRP A 199 -24.17 2.19 -9.89
C TRP A 199 -24.16 1.97 -8.38
N ILE A 200 -23.69 2.96 -7.60
CA ILE A 200 -23.63 2.85 -6.13
C ILE A 200 -25.05 2.65 -5.57
N LEU A 201 -26.03 3.44 -6.02
CA LEU A 201 -27.43 3.28 -5.60
C LEU A 201 -28.02 1.91 -5.94
N ASP A 202 -27.67 1.39 -7.12
CA ASP A 202 -28.25 0.14 -7.64
C ASP A 202 -27.61 -1.11 -7.02
N ASN A 203 -26.37 -1.01 -6.51
CA ASN A 203 -25.56 -2.18 -6.12
C ASN A 203 -25.15 -2.20 -4.65
N ILE A 204 -25.17 -1.07 -3.95
CA ILE A 204 -24.71 -0.98 -2.56
C ILE A 204 -25.91 -0.63 -1.68
N THR A 205 -26.18 -1.48 -0.70
CA THR A 205 -27.11 -1.11 0.37
C THR A 205 -26.41 -0.07 1.22
N ILE A 206 -26.85 1.19 1.14
CA ILE A 206 -26.26 2.30 1.89
C ILE A 206 -26.54 2.10 3.39
N THR A 207 -25.69 1.34 4.05
CA THR A 207 -25.57 1.27 5.49
C THR A 207 -24.22 1.89 5.84
N ASN A 208 -24.19 3.21 5.98
CA ASN A 208 -23.05 3.98 6.51
C ASN A 208 -21.80 4.11 5.62
N THR A 209 -21.89 4.06 4.29
CA THR A 209 -20.73 4.28 3.40
C THR A 209 -21.13 5.14 2.21
N LEU A 210 -20.25 6.05 1.76
CA LEU A 210 -20.44 6.97 0.63
C LEU A 210 -21.85 7.58 0.53
N ILE A 211 -22.17 8.72 1.16
CA ILE A 211 -22.85 9.90 0.57
C ILE A 211 -22.84 11.01 1.64
N ALA A 212 -21.78 11.80 1.70
CA ALA A 212 -21.88 13.15 2.24
C ALA A 212 -22.25 14.11 1.11
N GLY A 213 -23.39 13.87 0.46
CA GLY A 213 -23.95 14.80 -0.53
C GLY A 213 -24.94 15.75 0.11
N ASP A 214 -25.78 15.23 1.01
CA ASP A 214 -26.83 15.97 1.69
C ASP A 214 -26.89 15.51 3.15
N GLY A 215 -26.24 16.26 4.05
CA GLY A 215 -26.39 16.07 5.49
C GLY A 215 -25.45 15.06 6.14
N LEU A 216 -24.14 15.35 6.14
CA LEU A 216 -23.36 15.01 7.33
C LEU A 216 -23.96 15.82 8.48
N SER A 217 -24.76 15.21 9.36
CA SER A 217 -25.01 15.85 10.64
C SER A 217 -23.68 15.86 11.40
N ALA A 218 -23.30 17.02 11.93
CA ALA A 218 -22.12 17.18 12.78
C ALA A 218 -22.09 16.14 13.93
N ASP A 219 -23.28 15.67 14.31
CA ASP A 219 -23.60 14.79 15.41
C ASP A 219 -23.04 13.36 15.27
N GLN A 220 -22.69 12.89 14.07
CA GLN A 220 -22.25 11.49 13.86
C GLN A 220 -20.79 11.34 13.42
N ASN A 221 -20.23 12.32 12.70
CA ASN A 221 -18.82 12.42 12.23
C ASN A 221 -18.05 11.06 12.14
N PRO A 222 -18.55 10.08 11.37
CA PRO A 222 -18.02 8.72 11.40
C PRO A 222 -16.70 8.62 10.64
N LEU A 223 -15.79 7.77 11.10
CA LEU A 223 -14.47 7.54 10.50
C LEU A 223 -14.57 6.43 9.44
N LEU A 224 -15.09 6.75 8.26
CA LEU A 224 -15.52 5.77 7.25
C LEU A 224 -14.53 5.57 6.09
N GLY A 225 -13.28 6.03 6.21
CA GLY A 225 -12.34 6.01 5.10
C GLY A 225 -12.13 4.60 4.58
N TYR A 226 -11.90 3.64 5.47
CA TYR A 226 -11.66 2.24 5.10
C TYR A 226 -12.85 1.66 4.32
N SER A 227 -14.05 1.72 4.90
CA SER A 227 -15.29 1.30 4.24
C SER A 227 -15.53 1.98 2.89
N ASN A 228 -15.28 3.29 2.78
CA ASN A 228 -15.45 4.01 1.51
C ASN A 228 -14.53 3.46 0.41
N ASN A 229 -13.28 3.14 0.74
CA ASN A 229 -12.33 2.59 -0.21
C ASN A 229 -12.78 1.20 -0.69
N LYS A 230 -13.34 0.35 0.18
CA LYS A 230 -13.91 -0.95 -0.23
C LYS A 230 -15.03 -0.80 -1.26
N VAL A 231 -15.94 0.16 -1.06
CA VAL A 231 -17.02 0.40 -2.03
C VAL A 231 -16.46 0.88 -3.37
N MET A 232 -15.45 1.74 -3.37
CA MET A 232 -14.80 2.18 -4.61
C MET A 232 -14.07 1.04 -5.33
N ARG A 233 -13.45 0.10 -4.60
CA ARG A 233 -12.84 -1.11 -5.19
C ARG A 233 -13.89 -2.01 -5.83
N LEU A 234 -15.00 -2.29 -5.14
CA LEU A 234 -16.14 -3.04 -5.70
C LEU A 234 -16.68 -2.39 -6.97
N PHE A 235 -16.75 -1.05 -7.01
CA PHE A 235 -17.13 -0.32 -8.21
C PHE A 235 -16.15 -0.58 -9.36
N ASN A 236 -14.84 -0.48 -9.10
CA ASN A 236 -13.79 -0.69 -10.10
C ASN A 236 -13.81 -2.12 -10.65
N GLU A 237 -13.95 -3.12 -9.76
CA GLU A 237 -14.06 -4.54 -10.13
C GLU A 237 -15.29 -4.83 -11.00
N ALA A 238 -16.43 -4.21 -10.71
CA ALA A 238 -17.65 -4.38 -11.48
C ALA A 238 -17.66 -3.59 -12.81
N ASN A 239 -16.73 -2.63 -12.97
CA ASN A 239 -16.66 -1.75 -14.13
C ASN A 239 -15.23 -1.65 -14.69
N PRO A 240 -14.57 -2.77 -15.05
CA PRO A 240 -13.15 -2.76 -15.45
C PRO A 240 -12.90 -1.99 -16.75
N GLU A 241 -13.90 -1.90 -17.63
CA GLU A 241 -13.80 -1.22 -18.92
C GLU A 241 -14.19 0.27 -18.89
N LYS A 242 -14.64 0.80 -17.74
CA LYS A 242 -14.95 2.23 -17.56
C LYS A 242 -13.87 2.86 -16.70
N THR A 243 -13.59 4.14 -16.94
CA THR A 243 -12.56 4.84 -16.16
C THR A 243 -12.87 4.78 -14.67
N GLN A 244 -11.93 4.22 -13.90
CA GLN A 244 -12.07 3.80 -12.52
C GLN A 244 -12.05 4.97 -11.51
N PHE A 245 -12.35 4.68 -10.24
CA PHE A 245 -11.91 5.53 -9.13
C PHE A 245 -10.39 5.47 -9.04
N ASN A 246 -9.70 6.46 -9.61
CA ASN A 246 -8.24 6.54 -9.55
C ASN A 246 -7.74 6.58 -8.11
N ALA A 247 -8.55 7.12 -7.18
CA ALA A 247 -8.15 7.28 -5.79
C ALA A 247 -7.83 5.96 -5.08
N VAL A 248 -8.64 4.92 -5.31
CA VAL A 248 -8.35 3.59 -4.73
C VAL A 248 -7.33 2.82 -5.53
N THR A 249 -7.26 3.00 -6.86
CA THR A 249 -6.19 2.43 -7.67
C THR A 249 -4.82 2.89 -7.16
N LEU A 250 -4.67 4.19 -6.88
CA LEU A 250 -3.44 4.75 -6.31
C LEU A 250 -3.16 4.24 -4.89
N ALA A 251 -4.20 4.05 -4.07
CA ALA A 251 -4.02 3.45 -2.75
C ALA A 251 -3.52 2.00 -2.87
N ASP A 252 -4.03 1.23 -3.83
CA ASP A 252 -3.62 -0.15 -4.08
C ASP A 252 -2.18 -0.21 -4.58
N GLU A 253 -1.80 0.64 -5.54
CA GLU A 253 -0.41 0.80 -6.00
C GLU A 253 0.54 1.22 -4.88
N TYR A 254 0.08 2.09 -3.97
CA TYR A 254 0.85 2.51 -2.81
C TYR A 254 1.05 1.37 -1.81
N ASN A 255 0.03 0.54 -1.56
CA ASN A 255 0.17 -0.66 -0.72
C ASN A 255 1.15 -1.68 -1.31
N VAL A 256 1.28 -1.75 -2.63
CA VAL A 256 2.30 -2.61 -3.28
C VAL A 256 3.70 -2.01 -3.11
N SER A 257 3.84 -0.70 -3.35
CA SER A 257 5.14 -0.02 -3.33
C SER A 257 5.67 0.21 -1.91
N TYR A 258 4.76 0.41 -0.96
CA TYR A 258 5.04 0.67 0.46
C TYR A 258 4.12 -0.19 1.34
N PRO A 259 4.38 -1.51 1.43
CA PRO A 259 3.52 -2.43 2.17
C PRO A 259 3.29 -1.99 3.61
N ALA A 260 2.02 -1.88 3.99
CA ALA A 260 1.65 -1.62 5.37
C ALA A 260 1.89 -2.88 6.23
N PRO A 261 2.12 -2.74 7.55
CA PRO A 261 2.29 -3.87 8.44
C PRO A 261 1.01 -4.72 8.50
N ALA A 262 1.15 -6.04 8.63
CA ALA A 262 0.05 -7.00 8.46
C ALA A 262 -1.13 -6.84 9.45
N ARG A 263 -0.87 -6.27 10.65
CA ARG A 263 -1.87 -6.02 11.70
C ARG A 263 -2.47 -4.62 11.63
N THR A 264 -2.45 -4.01 10.45
CA THR A 264 -3.03 -2.69 10.18
C THR A 264 -4.08 -2.83 9.08
N SER A 265 -4.86 -1.76 8.88
CA SER A 265 -5.86 -1.73 7.81
C SER A 265 -5.30 -1.73 6.38
N GLY A 266 -3.97 -1.65 6.21
CA GLY A 266 -3.41 -1.17 4.96
C GLY A 266 -3.66 0.31 4.73
N TRP A 267 -3.08 0.85 3.67
CA TRP A 267 -3.26 2.25 3.28
C TRP A 267 -4.60 2.47 2.58
N TYR A 268 -5.30 3.53 2.97
CA TYR A 268 -6.55 3.93 2.34
C TYR A 268 -6.67 5.47 2.24
N VAL A 269 -7.52 5.92 1.32
CA VAL A 269 -7.83 7.36 1.19
C VAL A 269 -8.71 7.79 2.37
N PRO A 270 -8.28 8.77 3.18
CA PRO A 270 -9.02 9.20 4.36
C PRO A 270 -10.41 9.75 4.01
N SER A 271 -11.37 9.56 4.90
CA SER A 271 -12.61 10.32 4.91
C SER A 271 -12.38 11.77 5.38
N VAL A 272 -13.36 12.63 5.18
CA VAL A 272 -13.36 14.01 5.69
C VAL A 272 -13.20 14.04 7.21
N SER A 273 -13.92 13.17 7.91
CA SER A 273 -13.86 13.05 9.37
C SER A 273 -12.45 12.73 9.88
N GLU A 274 -11.73 11.86 9.17
CA GLU A 274 -10.37 11.45 9.50
C GLU A 274 -9.36 12.54 9.13
N PHE A 275 -9.50 13.15 7.94
CA PHE A 275 -8.59 14.21 7.50
C PHE A 275 -8.73 15.49 8.34
N ILE A 276 -9.95 15.83 8.78
CA ILE A 276 -10.14 16.96 9.71
C ILE A 276 -9.46 16.68 11.05
N ARG A 277 -9.47 15.43 11.54
CA ARG A 277 -8.71 15.06 12.74
C ARG A 277 -7.20 15.10 12.53
N LEU A 278 -6.72 14.82 11.30
CA LEU A 278 -5.33 15.04 10.94
C LEU A 278 -4.95 16.53 11.01
N CYS A 279 -5.88 17.42 10.65
CA CYS A 279 -5.69 18.86 10.79
C CYS A 279 -5.71 19.29 12.26
N ASP A 280 -6.76 18.92 12.98
CA ASP A 280 -6.96 19.19 14.40
C ASP A 280 -7.80 18.06 15.01
N ASN A 281 -7.15 17.24 15.83
CA ASN A 281 -7.78 16.09 16.47
C ASN A 281 -8.80 16.45 17.56
N THR A 282 -8.93 17.74 17.89
CA THR A 282 -9.95 18.27 18.82
C THR A 282 -11.23 18.70 18.10
N LEU A 283 -11.21 18.83 16.76
CA LEU A 283 -12.39 19.19 15.98
C LEU A 283 -13.38 18.03 15.88
N THR A 284 -14.52 18.20 16.54
CA THR A 284 -15.64 17.26 16.43
C THR A 284 -16.67 17.68 15.38
N ASP A 285 -16.77 18.98 15.08
CA ASP A 285 -17.72 19.55 14.11
C ASP A 285 -17.04 19.85 12.77
N ILE A 286 -17.27 18.96 11.81
CA ILE A 286 -16.72 19.06 10.46
C ILE A 286 -17.36 20.16 9.61
N THR A 287 -18.53 20.69 10.01
CA THR A 287 -19.24 21.72 9.25
C THR A 287 -18.52 23.06 9.29
N VAL A 288 -17.60 23.25 10.25
CA VAL A 288 -16.72 24.43 10.34
C VAL A 288 -15.83 24.52 9.10
N ILE A 289 -15.39 23.38 8.56
CA ILE A 289 -14.52 23.30 7.38
C ILE A 289 -15.34 23.06 6.11
N LEU A 290 -16.41 22.27 6.19
CA LEU A 290 -17.32 21.96 5.08
C LEU A 290 -18.46 22.99 4.95
N LYS A 291 -18.16 24.23 4.52
CA LYS A 291 -19.17 25.26 4.34
C LYS A 291 -19.88 25.22 2.99
N SER A 292 -21.10 25.79 2.94
CA SER A 292 -21.91 25.97 1.72
C SER A 292 -21.42 27.13 0.85
N ASP A 293 -21.87 27.17 -0.41
CA ASP A 293 -21.36 28.01 -1.52
C ASP A 293 -21.32 29.53 -1.28
N ASP A 294 -22.05 30.04 -0.29
CA ASP A 294 -22.24 31.46 -0.04
C ASP A 294 -21.43 31.99 1.17
N GLU A 295 -20.58 31.17 1.79
CA GLU A 295 -19.76 31.57 2.94
C GLU A 295 -18.26 31.59 2.60
N GLU A 296 -17.59 32.67 2.97
CA GLU A 296 -16.12 32.77 2.88
C GLU A 296 -15.47 31.58 3.63
N PRO A 297 -14.41 30.97 3.07
CA PRO A 297 -13.70 29.88 3.71
C PRO A 297 -13.23 30.33 5.09
N VAL A 298 -13.62 29.59 6.12
CA VAL A 298 -13.11 29.83 7.48
C VAL A 298 -11.77 29.13 7.60
N VAL A 299 -10.73 29.94 7.64
CA VAL A 299 -9.38 29.55 8.02
C VAL A 299 -9.41 29.08 9.47
N VAL A 300 -9.20 27.78 9.69
CA VAL A 300 -9.02 27.21 11.03
C VAL A 300 -7.58 26.81 11.28
N PRO A 301 -7.03 27.03 12.50
CA PRO A 301 -5.74 26.48 12.89
C PRO A 301 -5.71 24.95 12.78
N TYR A 302 -4.55 24.37 12.49
CA TYR A 302 -4.35 22.92 12.38
C TYR A 302 -3.18 22.43 13.26
N PRO A 303 -3.28 22.55 14.59
CA PRO A 303 -2.18 22.19 15.49
C PRO A 303 -1.73 20.72 15.35
N THR A 304 -2.63 19.81 14.96
CA THR A 304 -2.26 18.40 14.74
C THR A 304 -1.42 18.24 13.49
N ALA A 305 -1.81 18.86 12.36
CA ALA A 305 -1.02 18.77 11.13
C ALA A 305 0.32 19.52 11.26
N GLU A 306 0.40 20.61 12.03
CA GLU A 306 1.68 21.28 12.35
C GLU A 306 2.62 20.37 13.14
N ALA A 307 2.10 19.71 14.19
CA ALA A 307 2.86 18.74 14.98
C ALA A 307 3.34 17.55 14.12
N VAL A 308 2.48 17.05 13.24
CA VAL A 308 2.81 15.99 12.28
C VAL A 308 3.88 16.45 11.29
N ASN A 309 3.77 17.65 10.71
CA ASN A 309 4.79 18.22 9.80
C ASN A 309 6.15 18.37 10.49
N GLY A 310 6.16 18.77 11.77
CA GLY A 310 7.39 18.77 12.57
C GLY A 310 8.06 17.40 12.63
N LYS A 311 7.27 16.33 12.76
CA LYS A 311 7.77 14.94 12.78
C LYS A 311 8.17 14.41 11.41
N LEU A 312 7.42 14.75 10.37
CA LEU A 312 7.74 14.41 8.98
C LEU A 312 9.09 15.02 8.57
N SER A 313 9.38 16.26 8.99
CA SER A 313 10.65 16.94 8.66
C SER A 313 11.93 16.23 9.16
N ALA A 314 11.79 15.30 10.11
CA ALA A 314 12.90 14.51 10.63
C ALA A 314 13.15 13.20 9.84
N LEU A 315 12.30 12.85 8.89
CA LEU A 315 12.38 11.62 8.10
C LEU A 315 12.89 11.90 6.69
N ASP A 316 13.81 11.06 6.23
CA ASP A 316 14.30 11.11 4.85
C ASP A 316 13.21 10.65 3.87
N GLY A 317 13.03 11.38 2.78
CA GLY A 317 11.98 11.12 1.77
C GLY A 317 10.55 11.44 2.21
N ALA A 318 10.35 12.05 3.38
CA ALA A 318 9.03 12.51 3.82
C ALA A 318 8.66 13.86 3.20
N GLU A 319 7.39 14.02 2.86
CA GLU A 319 6.82 15.25 2.30
C GLU A 319 5.98 15.95 3.38
N ALA A 320 6.03 17.28 3.45
CA ALA A 320 5.12 18.02 4.32
C ALA A 320 3.66 17.89 3.85
N LEU A 321 2.73 17.90 4.80
CA LEU A 321 1.31 18.08 4.54
C LEU A 321 1.09 19.53 4.12
N SER A 322 0.85 19.74 2.82
CA SER A 322 0.62 21.05 2.21
C SER A 322 -0.12 20.89 0.89
N GLY A 323 -0.86 21.91 0.45
CA GLY A 323 -1.57 21.88 -0.82
C GLY A 323 -2.96 21.27 -0.74
N ARG A 324 -3.36 20.53 -1.78
CA ARG A 324 -4.76 20.11 -2.00
C ARG A 324 -4.85 18.59 -1.96
N TYR A 325 -5.74 18.04 -1.16
CA TYR A 325 -5.90 16.59 -1.00
C TYR A 325 -7.31 16.11 -1.32
N PHE A 326 -7.41 15.07 -2.15
CA PHE A 326 -8.66 14.34 -2.35
C PHE A 326 -8.96 13.39 -1.20
N LEU A 327 -10.24 13.26 -0.87
CA LEU A 327 -10.76 12.41 0.20
C LEU A 327 -11.73 11.35 -0.34
N SER A 328 -11.99 10.32 0.46
CA SER A 328 -12.88 9.23 0.06
C SER A 328 -14.37 9.60 0.11
N ASN A 329 -14.73 10.70 0.77
CA ASN A 329 -16.10 11.20 0.73
C ASN A 329 -16.43 11.81 -0.63
N ARG A 330 -17.57 11.38 -1.16
CA ARG A 330 -18.17 11.97 -2.34
C ARG A 330 -18.78 13.34 -2.03
N GLN A 331 -18.46 14.34 -2.84
CA GLN A 331 -19.10 15.66 -2.82
C GLN A 331 -20.30 15.73 -3.79
N ASN A 332 -20.17 15.18 -5.00
CA ASN A 332 -21.26 15.14 -5.98
C ASN A 332 -21.14 13.90 -6.89
N THR A 333 -21.93 13.82 -7.96
CA THR A 333 -21.96 12.64 -8.86
C THR A 333 -20.62 12.27 -9.49
N SER A 334 -19.67 13.21 -9.55
CA SER A 334 -18.41 13.04 -10.27
C SER A 334 -17.17 13.43 -9.47
N ASN A 335 -17.30 13.99 -8.25
CA ASN A 335 -16.18 14.57 -7.50
C ASN A 335 -16.19 14.17 -6.02
N GLY A 336 -14.98 14.01 -5.47
CA GLY A 336 -14.72 13.88 -4.04
C GLY A 336 -14.53 15.24 -3.38
N TYR A 337 -14.58 15.27 -2.04
CA TYR A 337 -14.17 16.45 -1.30
C TYR A 337 -12.67 16.72 -1.45
N ILE A 338 -12.33 18.00 -1.51
CA ILE A 338 -10.95 18.48 -1.48
C ILE A 338 -10.77 19.33 -0.23
N ILE A 339 -9.77 18.98 0.57
CA ILE A 339 -9.27 19.86 1.64
C ILE A 339 -7.99 20.53 1.15
N VAL A 340 -7.85 21.81 1.49
CA VAL A 340 -6.66 22.62 1.23
C VAL A 340 -5.97 22.89 2.55
N LEU A 341 -4.70 22.51 2.64
CA LEU A 341 -3.78 22.84 3.71
C LEU A 341 -2.83 23.91 3.19
N ASP A 342 -2.96 25.13 3.71
CA ASP A 342 -2.04 26.23 3.40
C ASP A 342 -1.18 26.54 4.62
N ASP A 343 0.14 26.56 4.42
CA ASP A 343 1.13 26.79 5.48
C ASP A 343 0.98 28.17 6.15
N GLU A 344 0.39 29.15 5.45
CA GLU A 344 0.17 30.51 5.97
C GLU A 344 -1.28 30.75 6.42
N ASP A 345 -2.25 30.06 5.80
CA ASP A 345 -3.68 30.40 5.84
C ASP A 345 -4.59 29.31 6.44
N GLY A 346 -4.06 28.29 7.14
CA GLY A 346 -4.93 27.33 7.83
C GLY A 346 -5.48 26.21 6.95
N VAL A 347 -6.59 25.61 7.41
CA VAL A 347 -7.33 24.59 6.65
C VAL A 347 -8.60 25.17 6.09
N SER A 348 -8.89 24.84 4.83
CA SER A 348 -10.16 25.13 4.18
C SER A 348 -10.63 23.94 3.34
N SER A 349 -11.90 23.92 2.96
CA SER A 349 -12.40 23.00 1.93
C SER A 349 -12.72 23.76 0.65
N VAL A 350 -12.55 23.08 -0.48
CA VAL A 350 -12.93 23.61 -1.79
C VAL A 350 -13.77 22.59 -2.54
N ARG A 351 -14.70 23.08 -3.36
CA ARG A 351 -15.45 22.19 -4.26
C ARG A 351 -14.56 21.67 -5.37
N GLY A 352 -14.51 20.35 -5.49
CA GLY A 352 -13.97 19.70 -6.68
C GLY A 352 -14.93 19.88 -7.84
N THR A 353 -14.39 20.13 -9.03
CA THR A 353 -15.08 19.98 -10.32
C THR A 353 -14.64 18.69 -10.99
N SER A 354 -15.33 18.26 -12.04
CA SER A 354 -14.96 17.03 -12.79
C SER A 354 -13.59 17.13 -13.49
N SER A 355 -12.99 18.32 -13.50
CA SER A 355 -11.64 18.57 -13.99
C SER A 355 -10.65 18.84 -12.86
N SER A 356 -11.07 18.85 -11.60
CA SER A 356 -10.18 19.09 -10.46
C SER A 356 -9.17 17.97 -10.32
N VAL A 357 -7.95 18.39 -10.08
CA VAL A 357 -6.83 17.54 -9.71
C VAL A 357 -6.37 17.95 -8.32
N ALA A 358 -5.95 16.98 -7.53
CA ALA A 358 -5.40 17.16 -6.20
C ALA A 358 -4.54 15.94 -5.86
N ASP A 359 -3.74 16.08 -4.82
CA ASP A 359 -2.85 15.03 -4.34
C ASP A 359 -3.63 14.05 -3.45
N MET A 360 -2.99 12.93 -3.11
CA MET A 360 -3.55 11.95 -2.20
C MET A 360 -2.57 11.64 -1.11
N ARG A 361 -3.03 11.83 0.13
CA ARG A 361 -2.30 11.42 1.32
C ARG A 361 -3.05 10.28 1.98
N PHE A 362 -2.43 9.12 2.06
CA PHE A 362 -3.05 7.94 2.64
C PHE A 362 -2.85 7.89 4.14
N ILE A 363 -3.77 7.20 4.79
CA ILE A 363 -3.70 6.87 6.21
C ILE A 363 -3.87 5.37 6.39
N LEU A 364 -3.52 4.88 7.58
CA LEU A 364 -3.83 3.54 8.04
C LEU A 364 -4.38 3.59 9.46
N ALA A 365 -5.16 2.58 9.84
CA ALA A 365 -5.51 2.26 11.20
C ALA A 365 -4.59 1.13 11.70
N PHE A 366 -4.12 1.24 12.94
CA PHE A 366 -3.15 0.30 13.55
C PHE A 366 -3.53 -0.07 14.97
#